data_AF-A0A661WZ96-F1
#
_entry.id   AF-A0A661WZ96-F1
#
_cell.length_a   1.000
_cell.length_b   1.000
_cell.length_c   1.000
_cell.angle_alpha   90.00
_cell.angle_beta   90.00
_cell.angle_gamma   90.00
#
_symmetry.space_group_name_H-M   'P 1'
#
loop_
_entity.id
_entity.type
_entity.pdbx_description
1 polymer ?
#
loop_
_entity_poly.entity_id
_entity_poly.type
_entity_poly.pdbx_seq_one_letter_code
_entity_poly.pdbx_strand_id
1 'polypeptide(L)'
;MKKSYDFKGIYILFLGDIIDGELTFPVQQFHIDKPEFEQIVSAADVLGNLIDSLKNKIGKVYLRGVWGNHAHNPKMHDLNRGDMLLYEFLKREYEKDPQVDVEFSKQFFQVVEIEKHGFLLYHGMSIRSYLGIPFYGIGKWGARRIKTLPKGWDYLILGHFHQLNYLNYPGFEVYMNGTLVSSDPYSLERFGVDGDNRFWLLSVHEERGITFQYKINTRG
;
A
#
# COMPACT_ATOMS: atom_id res chain seq x y z
N MET A 1 -2.45 -27.32 23.12
CA MET A 1 -3.11 -27.12 21.82
C MET A 1 -2.03 -27.08 20.75
N LYS A 2 -2.07 -27.97 19.74
CA LYS A 2 -1.25 -27.78 18.53
C LYS A 2 -1.73 -26.50 17.84
N LYS A 3 -0.84 -25.55 17.54
CA LYS A 3 -1.17 -24.43 16.64
C LYS A 3 -1.67 -25.05 15.33
N SER A 4 -2.91 -24.75 14.91
CA SER A 4 -3.48 -25.35 13.70
C SER A 4 -2.87 -24.78 12.41
N TYR A 5 -2.15 -23.66 12.51
CA TYR A 5 -1.43 -23.01 11.43
C TYR A 5 -0.08 -22.47 11.93
N ASP A 6 0.98 -22.71 11.16
CA ASP A 6 2.31 -22.16 11.40
C ASP A 6 2.59 -21.08 10.35
N PHE A 7 2.69 -19.83 10.79
CA PHE A 7 2.93 -18.69 9.91
C PHE A 7 4.43 -18.39 9.90
N LYS A 8 5.06 -18.41 8.72
CA LYS A 8 6.50 -18.15 8.56
C LYS A 8 6.88 -16.69 8.85
N GLY A 9 5.92 -15.77 8.70
CA GLY A 9 6.08 -14.34 8.91
C GLY A 9 4.88 -13.56 8.41
N ILE A 10 4.98 -12.24 8.41
CA ILE A 10 3.97 -11.32 7.90
C ILE A 10 4.59 -10.29 6.94
N TYR A 11 3.89 -10.02 5.84
CA TYR A 11 4.24 -8.95 4.92
C TYR A 11 3.38 -7.73 5.20
N ILE A 12 4.00 -6.56 5.28
CA ILE A 12 3.33 -5.26 5.27
C ILE A 12 3.61 -4.63 3.91
N LEU A 13 2.55 -4.52 3.11
CA LEU A 13 2.62 -4.00 1.74
C LEU A 13 2.22 -2.53 1.74
N PHE A 14 3.20 -1.64 1.63
CA PHE A 14 3.00 -0.20 1.56
C PHE A 14 2.64 0.21 0.13
N LEU A 15 1.48 0.84 -0.04
CA LEU A 15 0.91 1.15 -1.35
C LEU A 15 0.97 2.63 -1.69
N GLY A 16 1.76 3.43 -0.97
CA GLY A 16 1.91 4.87 -1.17
C GLY A 16 0.82 5.73 -0.51
N ASP A 17 1.01 7.05 -0.59
CA ASP A 17 0.17 8.10 0.01
C ASP A 17 0.04 7.95 1.53
N ILE A 18 1.15 7.62 2.20
CA ILE A 18 1.22 7.63 3.67
C ILE A 18 1.48 9.06 4.15
N ILE A 19 2.31 9.78 3.40
CA ILE A 19 2.60 11.19 3.62
C ILE A 19 1.77 12.01 2.65
N ASP A 20 0.91 12.88 3.18
CA ASP A 20 0.02 13.72 2.38
C ASP A 20 0.79 14.88 1.72
N GLY A 21 1.83 15.37 2.41
CA GLY A 21 2.67 16.48 2.00
C GLY A 21 1.95 17.82 2.08
N GLU A 22 2.50 18.83 1.40
CA GLU A 22 1.94 20.20 1.42
C GLU A 22 1.60 20.76 0.03
N LEU A 23 2.02 20.05 -1.03
CA LEU A 23 2.04 20.54 -2.41
C LEU A 23 1.33 19.61 -3.42
N THR A 24 0.58 18.62 -2.94
CA THR A 24 -0.13 17.64 -3.78
C THR A 24 -1.27 18.30 -4.56
N PHE A 25 -1.99 19.27 -3.98
CA PHE A 25 -2.99 20.08 -4.68
C PHE A 25 -2.94 21.56 -4.28
N PRO A 26 -3.39 22.49 -5.15
CA PRO A 26 -3.42 23.91 -4.82
C PRO A 26 -4.17 24.13 -3.49
N VAL A 27 -3.62 24.97 -2.62
CA VAL A 27 -4.12 25.32 -1.27
C VAL A 27 -4.07 24.22 -0.19
N GLN A 28 -3.50 23.04 -0.46
CA GLN A 28 -3.41 21.94 0.52
C GLN A 28 -2.78 22.35 1.86
N GLN A 29 -1.79 23.24 1.85
CA GLN A 29 -1.16 23.77 3.07
C GLN A 29 -2.14 24.37 4.11
N PHE A 30 -3.35 24.78 3.70
CA PHE A 30 -4.40 25.30 4.61
C PHE A 30 -5.36 24.21 5.12
N HIS A 31 -5.24 22.99 4.58
CA HIS A 31 -6.09 21.84 4.86
C HIS A 31 -5.34 20.69 5.54
N ILE A 32 -4.04 20.85 5.78
CA ILE A 32 -3.21 19.88 6.50
C ILE A 32 -3.03 20.29 7.96
N ASP A 33 -3.09 19.31 8.86
CA ASP A 33 -2.92 19.55 10.30
C ASP A 33 -1.46 19.72 10.71
N LYS A 34 -0.53 19.19 9.89
CA LYS A 34 0.90 19.12 10.20
C LYS A 34 1.76 19.36 8.96
N PRO A 35 2.91 20.04 9.11
CA PRO A 35 3.92 20.12 8.05
C PRO A 35 4.42 18.73 7.61
N GLU A 36 4.87 18.59 6.36
CA GLU A 36 5.29 17.30 5.78
C GLU A 36 6.33 16.56 6.65
N PHE A 37 7.31 17.28 7.20
CA PHE A 37 8.31 16.67 8.08
C PHE A 37 7.68 16.04 9.35
N GLU A 38 6.71 16.71 9.98
CA GLU A 38 6.03 16.18 11.16
C GLU A 38 5.14 14.98 10.81
N GLN A 39 4.56 14.95 9.60
CA GLN A 39 3.85 13.79 9.09
C GLN A 39 4.79 12.59 8.98
N ILE A 40 5.99 12.77 8.43
CA ILE A 40 6.99 11.72 8.27
C ILE A 40 7.43 11.16 9.62
N VAL A 41 7.77 12.03 10.58
CA VAL A 41 8.16 11.60 11.93
C VAL A 41 7.03 10.84 12.62
N SER A 42 5.81 11.39 12.59
CA SER A 42 4.63 10.75 13.19
C SER A 42 4.34 9.39 12.55
N ALA A 43 4.44 9.29 11.23
CA ALA A 43 4.23 8.04 10.50
C ALA A 43 5.30 7.00 10.85
N ALA A 44 6.57 7.41 10.96
CA ALA A 44 7.66 6.53 11.37
C ALA A 44 7.41 5.96 12.77
N ASP A 45 6.99 6.79 13.73
CA ASP A 45 6.69 6.35 15.10
C ASP A 45 5.51 5.37 15.15
N VAL A 46 4.40 5.68 14.48
CA VAL A 46 3.20 4.83 14.48
C VAL A 46 3.48 3.50 13.78
N LEU A 47 4.15 3.53 12.62
CA LEU A 47 4.49 2.33 11.87
C LEU A 47 5.54 1.50 12.61
N GLY A 48 6.52 2.12 13.25
CA GLY A 48 7.52 1.44 14.06
C GLY A 48 6.87 0.65 15.20
N ASN A 49 5.94 1.28 15.93
CA ASN A 49 5.18 0.60 16.99
C ASN A 49 4.35 -0.59 16.46
N LEU A 50 3.72 -0.44 15.29
CA LEU A 50 2.98 -1.53 14.64
C LEU A 50 3.93 -2.69 14.25
N ILE A 51 5.02 -2.38 13.57
CA ILE A 51 6.02 -3.34 13.12
C ILE A 51 6.59 -4.10 14.32
N ASP A 52 6.93 -3.39 15.40
CA ASP A 52 7.45 -3.98 16.62
C ASP A 52 6.44 -4.90 17.30
N SER A 53 5.16 -4.49 17.37
CA SER A 53 4.09 -5.33 17.90
C SER A 53 3.93 -6.62 17.09
N LEU A 54 3.99 -6.53 15.76
CA LEU A 54 3.87 -7.68 14.87
C LEU A 54 5.10 -8.59 14.95
N LYS A 55 6.32 -8.04 14.97
CA LYS A 55 7.55 -8.82 15.13
C LYS A 55 7.54 -9.63 16.43
N ASN A 56 7.08 -9.02 17.52
CA ASN A 56 7.02 -9.67 18.84
C ASN A 56 5.97 -10.78 18.91
N LYS A 57 4.91 -10.71 18.10
CA LYS A 57 3.81 -11.69 18.09
C LYS A 57 3.98 -12.79 17.04
N ILE A 58 4.45 -12.44 15.85
CA ILE A 58 4.48 -13.31 14.66
C ILE A 58 5.91 -13.75 14.32
N GLY A 59 6.93 -12.98 14.69
CA GLY A 59 8.33 -13.27 14.39
C GLY A 59 8.84 -12.42 13.24
N LYS A 60 8.92 -12.99 12.04
CA LYS A 60 9.49 -12.30 10.86
C LYS A 60 8.50 -11.31 10.25
N VAL A 61 8.97 -10.11 9.95
CA VAL A 61 8.20 -9.04 9.29
C VAL A 61 8.93 -8.62 8.01
N TYR A 62 8.20 -8.52 6.91
CA TYR A 62 8.72 -8.10 5.62
C TYR A 62 8.03 -6.80 5.20
N LEU A 63 8.79 -5.73 5.03
CA LEU A 63 8.31 -4.46 4.52
C LEU A 63 8.61 -4.39 3.03
N ARG A 64 7.55 -4.26 2.23
CA ARG A 64 7.63 -4.09 0.77
C ARG A 64 6.70 -2.97 0.35
N GLY A 65 7.01 -2.25 -0.70
CA GLY A 65 6.11 -1.19 -1.12
C GLY A 65 6.60 -0.30 -2.24
N VAL A 66 5.67 0.58 -2.61
CA VAL A 66 5.81 1.58 -3.67
C VAL A 66 5.34 2.93 -3.13
N TRP A 67 5.90 3.99 -3.70
CA TRP A 67 5.51 5.37 -3.38
C TRP A 67 4.18 5.75 -4.05
N GLY A 68 3.48 6.68 -3.42
CA GLY A 68 2.23 7.26 -3.92
C GLY A 68 2.41 8.53 -4.73
N ASN A 69 1.30 9.16 -5.11
CA ASN A 69 1.33 10.43 -5.84
C ASN A 69 1.35 11.67 -4.93
N HIS A 70 1.18 11.50 -3.63
CA HIS A 70 1.26 12.58 -2.64
C HIS A 70 2.71 12.94 -2.28
N ALA A 71 2.88 14.08 -1.60
CA ALA A 71 4.16 14.59 -1.09
C ALA A 71 5.27 14.61 -2.15
N HIS A 72 4.95 15.06 -3.37
CA HIS A 72 5.90 15.14 -4.48
C HIS A 72 5.86 16.51 -5.15
N ASN A 73 7.02 17.17 -5.23
CA ASN A 73 7.17 18.38 -6.03
C ASN A 73 7.61 18.01 -7.46
N PRO A 74 6.79 18.30 -8.50
CA PRO A 74 7.10 17.92 -9.89
C PRO A 74 8.33 18.64 -10.47
N LYS A 75 8.88 19.64 -9.77
CA LYS A 75 10.15 20.31 -10.15
C LYS A 75 11.39 19.62 -9.58
N MET A 76 11.22 18.60 -8.73
CA MET A 76 12.29 17.85 -8.09
C MET A 76 12.47 16.47 -8.74
N HIS A 77 13.54 15.77 -8.36
CA HIS A 77 13.75 14.39 -8.76
C HIS A 77 12.58 13.50 -8.32
N ASP A 78 12.19 12.51 -9.13
CA ASP A 78 11.00 11.67 -8.91
C ASP A 78 11.03 10.88 -7.59
N LEU A 79 12.23 10.61 -7.06
CA LEU A 79 12.41 9.95 -5.77
C LEU A 79 12.37 10.91 -4.56
N ASN A 80 12.31 12.22 -4.78
CA ASN A 80 12.10 13.20 -3.71
C ASN A 80 10.60 13.23 -3.39
N ARG A 81 10.17 12.24 -2.61
CA ARG A 81 8.79 12.03 -2.16
C ARG A 81 8.76 11.80 -0.66
N GLY A 82 7.72 12.27 0.02
CA GLY A 82 7.53 12.04 1.45
C GLY A 82 7.55 10.54 1.81
N ASP A 83 6.84 9.70 1.05
CA ASP A 83 6.85 8.24 1.22
C ASP A 83 8.27 7.65 1.11
N MET A 84 9.06 8.10 0.13
CA MET A 84 10.43 7.60 -0.05
C MET A 84 11.33 7.99 1.12
N LEU A 85 11.15 9.19 1.67
CA LEU A 85 11.88 9.63 2.86
C LEU A 85 11.49 8.79 4.08
N LEU A 86 10.19 8.56 4.30
CA LEU A 86 9.69 7.64 5.35
C LEU A 86 10.27 6.23 5.20
N TYR A 87 10.34 5.71 3.97
CA TYR A 87 10.89 4.39 3.69
C TYR A 87 12.39 4.28 4.02
N GLU A 88 13.18 5.33 3.78
CA GLU A 88 14.58 5.37 4.21
C GLU A 88 14.71 5.45 5.75
N PHE A 89 13.81 6.15 6.45
CA PHE A 89 13.75 6.11 7.92
C PHE A 89 13.50 4.70 8.44
N LEU A 90 12.45 4.01 7.94
CA LEU A 90 12.14 2.64 8.36
C LEU A 90 13.27 1.67 8.03
N LYS A 91 13.90 1.81 6.87
CA LYS A 91 15.04 0.98 6.48
C LYS A 91 16.22 1.17 7.42
N ARG A 92 16.51 2.41 7.82
CA ARG A 92 17.59 2.71 8.76
C ARG A 92 17.29 2.22 10.17
N GLU A 93 16.05 2.38 10.62
CA GLU A 93 15.60 1.92 11.94
C GLU A 93 15.81 0.41 12.11
N TYR A 94 15.43 -0.36 11.09
CA TYR A 94 15.48 -1.82 11.13
C TYR A 94 16.73 -2.44 10.49
N GLU A 95 17.73 -1.64 10.09
CA GLU A 95 18.93 -2.12 9.38
C GLU A 95 19.68 -3.24 10.12
N LYS A 96 19.65 -3.21 11.46
CA LYS A 96 20.34 -4.18 12.32
C LYS A 96 19.42 -5.21 12.97
N ASP A 97 18.11 -5.14 12.69
CA ASP A 97 17.13 -6.06 13.26
C ASP A 97 16.96 -7.28 12.34
N PRO A 98 17.45 -8.48 12.72
CA PRO A 98 17.33 -9.65 11.87
C PRO A 98 15.89 -10.14 11.71
N GLN A 99 14.92 -9.65 12.49
CA GLN A 99 13.52 -10.04 12.38
C GLN A 99 12.75 -9.23 11.33
N VAL A 100 13.28 -8.09 10.89
CA VAL A 100 12.60 -7.19 9.97
C VAL A 100 13.41 -7.07 8.68
N ASP A 101 12.82 -7.49 7.57
CA ASP A 101 13.41 -7.36 6.24
C ASP A 101 12.73 -6.19 5.51
N VAL A 102 13.52 -5.20 5.09
CA VAL A 102 13.03 -3.97 4.46
C VAL A 102 13.52 -3.84 3.02
N GLU A 103 12.59 -3.81 2.07
CA GLU A 103 12.89 -3.60 0.65
C GLU A 103 11.77 -2.81 -0.04
N PHE A 104 11.98 -1.50 -0.20
CA PHE A 104 11.07 -0.62 -0.92
C PHE A 104 11.54 -0.40 -2.36
N SER A 105 10.59 -0.33 -3.29
CA SER A 105 10.89 -0.08 -4.69
C SER A 105 11.19 1.40 -4.94
N LYS A 106 12.25 1.67 -5.68
CA LYS A 106 12.50 2.98 -6.29
C LYS A 106 11.68 3.19 -7.57
N GLN A 107 11.03 2.15 -8.08
CA GLN A 107 10.13 2.24 -9.23
C GLN A 107 8.69 2.47 -8.76
N PHE A 108 7.82 2.91 -9.66
CA PHE A 108 6.38 3.10 -9.38
C PHE A 108 5.63 1.79 -9.05
N PHE A 109 6.28 0.63 -9.23
CA PHE A 109 5.73 -0.69 -8.95
C PHE A 109 6.77 -1.59 -8.25
N GLN A 110 6.30 -2.67 -7.63
CA GLN A 110 7.14 -3.76 -7.11
C GLN A 110 6.44 -5.09 -7.37
N VAL A 111 7.16 -6.10 -7.84
CA VAL A 111 6.65 -7.48 -7.84
C VAL A 111 7.31 -8.21 -6.67
N VAL A 112 6.52 -8.53 -5.66
CA VAL A 112 6.93 -9.26 -4.47
C VAL A 112 6.53 -10.72 -4.65
N GLU A 113 7.47 -11.64 -4.49
CA GLU A 113 7.16 -13.06 -4.42
C GLU A 113 6.88 -13.43 -2.96
N ILE A 114 5.68 -13.90 -2.68
CA ILE A 114 5.29 -14.41 -1.36
C ILE A 114 4.96 -15.89 -1.56
N GLU A 115 5.74 -16.76 -0.93
CA GLU A 115 5.80 -18.18 -1.27
C GLU A 115 6.12 -18.39 -2.76
N LYS A 116 5.20 -18.95 -3.56
CA LYS A 116 5.37 -19.14 -5.02
C LYS A 116 4.49 -18.22 -5.86
N HIS A 117 3.91 -17.20 -5.23
CA HIS A 117 2.91 -16.35 -5.85
C HIS A 117 3.41 -14.92 -5.97
N GLY A 118 3.18 -14.31 -7.13
CA GLY A 118 3.61 -12.95 -7.40
C GLY A 118 2.54 -11.92 -7.04
N PHE A 119 2.94 -10.93 -6.24
CA PHE A 119 2.14 -9.79 -5.81
C PHE A 119 2.67 -8.53 -6.47
N LEU A 120 1.95 -8.03 -7.47
CA LEU A 120 2.23 -6.76 -8.11
C LEU A 120 1.65 -5.63 -7.25
N LEU A 121 2.54 -4.91 -6.58
CA LEU A 121 2.22 -3.69 -5.85
C LEU A 121 2.23 -2.51 -6.81
N TYR A 122 1.15 -1.76 -6.84
CA TYR A 122 1.06 -0.53 -7.61
C TYR A 122 0.15 0.46 -6.89
N HIS A 123 0.58 1.72 -6.76
CA HIS A 123 -0.23 2.71 -6.06
C HIS A 123 -1.60 2.93 -6.71
N GLY A 124 -1.64 3.19 -8.03
CA GLY A 124 -2.89 3.32 -8.80
C GLY A 124 -3.02 4.60 -9.62
N MET A 125 -2.16 5.60 -9.42
CA MET A 125 -2.29 6.97 -9.97
C MET A 125 -2.51 7.09 -11.50
N SER A 126 -2.03 6.13 -12.31
CA SER A 126 -2.18 6.18 -13.78
C SER A 126 -3.44 5.48 -14.29
N ILE A 127 -4.20 4.82 -13.42
CA ILE A 127 -5.40 4.07 -13.79
C ILE A 127 -6.57 5.03 -13.88
N ARG A 128 -7.14 5.14 -15.08
CA ARG A 128 -8.27 6.02 -15.35
C ARG A 128 -9.59 5.40 -14.88
N SER A 129 -10.34 6.15 -14.07
CA SER A 129 -11.74 5.85 -13.76
C SER A 129 -12.67 6.23 -14.90
N TYR A 130 -13.72 5.44 -15.08
CA TYR A 130 -14.78 5.64 -16.07
C TYR A 130 -16.10 5.83 -15.34
N LEU A 131 -16.75 6.98 -15.54
CA LEU A 131 -17.95 7.38 -14.77
C LEU A 131 -17.73 7.33 -13.25
N GLY A 132 -16.52 7.69 -12.79
CA GLY A 132 -16.15 7.62 -11.37
C GLY A 132 -15.76 6.23 -10.87
N ILE A 133 -15.91 5.17 -11.68
CA ILE A 133 -15.61 3.78 -11.27
C ILE A 133 -14.28 3.31 -11.87
N PRO A 134 -13.31 2.82 -11.07
CA PRO A 134 -11.97 2.49 -11.56
C PRO A 134 -11.85 1.10 -12.21
N PHE A 135 -12.85 0.24 -12.05
CA PHE A 135 -12.73 -1.20 -12.34
C PHE A 135 -12.32 -1.50 -13.79
N TYR A 136 -12.97 -0.89 -14.78
CA TYR A 136 -12.57 -1.09 -16.18
C TYR A 136 -11.12 -0.64 -16.47
N GLY A 137 -10.69 0.47 -15.86
CA GLY A 137 -9.31 0.94 -15.95
C GLY A 137 -8.32 -0.06 -15.34
N ILE A 138 -8.64 -0.61 -14.16
CA ILE A 138 -7.84 -1.61 -13.45
C ILE A 138 -7.66 -2.86 -14.31
N GLY A 139 -8.76 -3.44 -14.81
CA GLY A 139 -8.70 -4.66 -15.62
C GLY A 139 -7.83 -4.47 -16.87
N LYS A 140 -8.01 -3.34 -17.57
CA LYS A 140 -7.22 -2.98 -18.75
C LYS A 140 -5.74 -2.76 -18.41
N TRP A 141 -5.44 -2.11 -17.29
CA TRP A 141 -4.07 -1.85 -16.87
C TRP A 141 -3.36 -3.15 -16.48
N GLY A 142 -3.98 -3.99 -15.65
CA GLY A 142 -3.45 -5.28 -15.23
C GLY A 142 -3.21 -6.24 -16.41
N ALA A 143 -4.19 -6.42 -17.29
CA ALA A 143 -4.04 -7.30 -18.45
C ALA A 143 -2.86 -6.91 -19.37
N ARG A 144 -2.58 -5.61 -19.51
CA ARG A 144 -1.42 -5.11 -20.25
C ARG A 144 -0.08 -5.37 -19.56
N ARG A 145 -0.09 -5.60 -18.24
CA ARG A 145 1.12 -5.81 -17.42
C ARG A 145 1.52 -7.26 -17.25
N ILE A 146 0.61 -8.21 -17.48
CA ILE A 146 0.90 -9.65 -17.47
C ILE A 146 2.13 -9.98 -18.35
N LYS A 147 2.23 -9.35 -19.53
CA LYS A 147 3.30 -9.63 -20.51
C LYS A 147 4.47 -8.66 -20.50
N THR A 148 4.36 -7.52 -19.80
CA THR A 148 5.37 -6.45 -19.87
C THR A 148 6.26 -6.36 -18.64
N LEU A 149 5.88 -7.03 -17.55
CA LEU A 149 6.71 -7.05 -16.34
C LEU A 149 7.62 -8.28 -16.35
N PRO A 150 8.86 -8.16 -15.86
CA PRO A 150 9.87 -9.23 -15.97
C PRO A 150 9.57 -10.44 -15.08
N LYS A 151 8.81 -10.24 -14.00
CA LYS A 151 8.34 -11.31 -13.10
C LYS A 151 6.84 -11.53 -13.31
N GLY A 152 6.44 -12.80 -13.33
CA GLY A 152 5.03 -13.19 -13.30
C GLY A 152 4.36 -12.75 -12.00
N TRP A 153 3.06 -12.54 -12.05
CA TRP A 153 2.25 -12.14 -10.89
C TRP A 153 0.81 -12.65 -11.05
N ASP A 154 0.19 -12.94 -9.91
CA ASP A 154 -1.16 -13.48 -9.79
C ASP A 154 -2.11 -12.46 -9.14
N TYR A 155 -1.56 -11.60 -8.27
CA TYR A 155 -2.32 -10.64 -7.46
C TYR A 155 -1.85 -9.22 -7.74
N LEU A 156 -2.79 -8.33 -8.05
CA LEU A 156 -2.57 -6.89 -8.14
C LEU A 156 -3.08 -6.22 -6.87
N ILE A 157 -2.17 -5.60 -6.11
CA ILE A 157 -2.47 -4.93 -4.85
C ILE A 157 -2.43 -3.41 -5.08
N LEU A 158 -3.54 -2.73 -4.80
CA LEU A 158 -3.76 -1.32 -5.16
C LEU A 158 -4.11 -0.45 -3.95
N GLY A 159 -3.58 0.78 -3.95
CA GLY A 159 -4.00 1.88 -3.09
C GLY A 159 -4.86 2.89 -3.88
N HIS A 160 -4.66 4.19 -3.63
CA HIS A 160 -5.16 5.35 -4.39
C HIS A 160 -6.68 5.58 -4.41
N PHE A 161 -7.49 4.54 -4.58
CA PHE A 161 -8.93 4.68 -4.81
C PHE A 161 -9.76 4.83 -3.53
N HIS A 162 -9.14 4.68 -2.36
CA HIS A 162 -9.77 4.87 -1.04
C HIS A 162 -10.99 3.98 -0.78
N GLN A 163 -11.11 2.84 -1.50
CA GLN A 163 -12.25 1.93 -1.43
C GLN A 163 -11.78 0.48 -1.35
N LEU A 164 -12.18 -0.24 -0.30
CA LEU A 164 -11.81 -1.64 -0.15
C LEU A 164 -12.62 -2.53 -1.10
N ASN A 165 -11.96 -3.07 -2.12
CA ASN A 165 -12.59 -3.93 -3.12
C ASN A 165 -11.76 -5.18 -3.41
N TYR A 166 -12.48 -6.22 -3.83
CA TYR A 166 -11.93 -7.43 -4.44
C TYR A 166 -12.51 -7.56 -5.84
N LEU A 167 -11.65 -7.71 -6.85
CA LEU A 167 -12.06 -7.91 -8.24
C LEU A 167 -11.32 -9.10 -8.82
N ASN A 168 -12.02 -9.93 -9.59
CA ASN A 168 -11.42 -11.06 -10.29
C ASN A 168 -11.43 -10.77 -11.80
N TYR A 169 -10.26 -10.83 -12.43
CA TYR A 169 -10.09 -10.70 -13.87
C TYR A 169 -9.49 -11.98 -14.45
N PRO A 170 -9.70 -12.26 -15.76
CA PRO A 170 -9.03 -13.38 -16.41
C PRO A 170 -7.50 -13.29 -16.24
N GLY A 171 -6.95 -14.24 -15.47
CA GLY A 171 -5.51 -14.39 -15.25
C GLY A 171 -4.93 -13.67 -14.03
N PHE A 172 -5.71 -12.88 -13.29
CA PHE A 172 -5.24 -12.24 -12.06
C PHE A 172 -6.38 -11.74 -11.16
N GLU A 173 -6.10 -11.62 -9.87
CA GLU A 173 -7.02 -11.05 -8.89
C GLU A 173 -6.53 -9.68 -8.41
N VAL A 174 -7.45 -8.82 -7.99
CA VAL A 174 -7.15 -7.47 -7.53
C VAL A 174 -7.67 -7.27 -6.13
N TYR A 175 -6.79 -6.77 -5.27
CA TYR A 175 -7.09 -6.35 -3.91
C TYR A 175 -6.82 -4.85 -3.80
N MET A 176 -7.90 -4.08 -3.71
CA MET A 176 -7.84 -2.65 -3.45
C MET A 176 -7.95 -2.44 -1.95
N ASN A 177 -6.97 -1.77 -1.35
CA ASN A 177 -7.04 -1.34 0.04
C ASN A 177 -7.89 -0.09 0.18
N GLY A 178 -8.51 0.03 1.36
CA GLY A 178 -9.09 1.29 1.80
C GLY A 178 -8.02 2.33 2.15
N THR A 179 -8.40 3.31 2.96
CA THR A 179 -7.53 4.43 3.36
C THR A 179 -7.72 4.73 4.85
N LEU A 180 -6.72 5.32 5.51
CA LEU A 180 -6.89 5.89 6.85
C LEU A 180 -7.56 7.27 6.80
N VAL A 181 -7.53 7.93 5.63
CA VAL A 181 -8.16 9.23 5.42
C VAL A 181 -9.68 9.05 5.37
N SER A 182 -10.39 9.91 6.07
CA SER A 182 -11.85 9.96 6.03
C SER A 182 -12.31 11.41 6.14
N SER A 183 -13.55 11.67 5.71
CA SER A 183 -14.17 13.01 5.70
C SER A 183 -13.38 14.06 4.90
N ASP A 184 -12.63 13.64 3.88
CA ASP A 184 -11.93 14.56 2.98
C ASP A 184 -12.95 15.41 2.19
N PRO A 185 -12.98 16.74 2.35
CA PRO A 185 -13.94 17.62 1.68
C PRO A 185 -13.88 17.49 0.15
N TYR A 186 -12.69 17.29 -0.41
CA TYR A 186 -12.54 17.15 -1.87
C TYR A 186 -13.20 15.87 -2.38
N SER A 187 -12.99 14.74 -1.70
CA SER A 187 -13.63 13.47 -2.04
C SER A 187 -15.15 13.52 -1.88
N LEU A 188 -15.63 14.14 -0.79
CA LEU A 188 -17.07 14.32 -0.53
C LEU A 188 -17.72 15.21 -1.59
N GLU A 189 -17.10 16.33 -1.96
CA GLU A 189 -17.65 17.26 -2.96
C GLU A 189 -17.59 16.67 -4.38
N ARG A 190 -16.45 16.11 -4.79
CA ARG A 190 -16.21 15.69 -6.17
C ARG A 190 -16.82 14.35 -6.54
N PHE A 191 -16.85 13.42 -5.58
CA PHE A 191 -17.25 12.03 -5.83
C PHE A 191 -18.41 11.57 -4.96
N GLY A 192 -18.79 12.31 -3.92
CA GLY A 192 -19.88 11.93 -3.02
C GLY A 192 -19.58 10.66 -2.22
N VAL A 193 -18.30 10.32 -2.04
CA VAL A 193 -17.86 9.12 -1.33
C VAL A 193 -16.86 9.48 -0.24
N ASP A 194 -17.00 8.81 0.90
CA ASP A 194 -16.03 8.85 1.99
C ASP A 194 -15.02 7.70 1.84
N GLY A 195 -13.85 7.84 2.47
CA GLY A 195 -12.82 6.83 2.51
C GLY A 195 -13.25 5.58 3.27
N ASP A 196 -12.98 4.41 2.71
CA ASP A 196 -13.21 3.14 3.37
C ASP A 196 -12.05 2.82 4.32
N ASN A 197 -12.25 2.91 5.64
CA ASN A 197 -11.21 2.66 6.64
C ASN A 197 -10.99 1.16 6.94
N ARG A 198 -11.06 0.34 5.90
CA ARG A 198 -10.80 -1.09 5.99
C ARG A 198 -9.56 -1.47 5.18
N PHE A 199 -8.81 -2.45 5.69
CA PHE A 199 -7.60 -2.96 5.08
C PHE A 199 -7.68 -4.47 4.91
N TRP A 200 -7.07 -4.98 3.83
CA TRP A 200 -6.98 -6.42 3.62
C TRP A 200 -5.92 -7.05 4.52
N LEU A 201 -6.32 -8.12 5.22
CA LEU A 201 -5.40 -9.12 5.78
C LEU A 201 -5.57 -10.41 4.99
N LEU A 202 -4.50 -10.85 4.36
CA LEU A 202 -4.49 -11.98 3.43
C LEU A 202 -3.57 -13.07 3.96
N SER A 203 -4.02 -14.32 3.93
CA SER A 203 -3.13 -15.48 4.12
C SER A 203 -2.68 -16.01 2.77
N VAL A 204 -1.40 -16.36 2.66
CA VAL A 204 -0.82 -16.93 1.43
C VAL A 204 -0.35 -18.34 1.72
N HIS A 205 -0.83 -19.29 0.91
CA HIS A 205 -0.41 -20.69 0.92
C HIS A 205 0.44 -20.97 -0.32
N GLU A 206 1.53 -21.71 -0.15
CA GLU A 206 2.53 -21.94 -1.19
C GLU A 206 2.00 -22.55 -2.49
N GLU A 207 1.00 -23.42 -2.42
CA GLU A 207 0.40 -24.07 -3.60
C GLU A 207 -0.91 -23.44 -4.07
N ARG A 208 -1.58 -22.66 -3.21
CA ARG A 208 -2.98 -22.24 -3.42
C ARG A 208 -3.14 -20.74 -3.50
N GLY A 209 -2.08 -19.98 -3.27
CA GLY A 209 -2.13 -18.53 -3.22
C GLY A 209 -2.96 -18.05 -2.04
N ILE A 210 -3.82 -17.06 -2.25
CA ILE A 210 -4.62 -16.49 -1.17
C ILE A 210 -5.69 -17.49 -0.72
N THR A 211 -5.71 -17.87 0.56
CA THR A 211 -6.63 -18.88 1.09
C THR A 211 -7.71 -18.33 2.02
N PHE A 212 -7.40 -17.28 2.77
CA PHE A 212 -8.33 -16.55 3.64
C PHE A 212 -8.09 -15.06 3.47
N GLN A 213 -9.17 -14.28 3.51
CA GLN A 213 -9.13 -12.83 3.41
C GLN A 213 -10.03 -12.23 4.49
N TYR A 214 -9.46 -11.34 5.30
CA TYR A 214 -10.16 -10.59 6.34
C TYR A 214 -10.09 -9.10 6.05
N LYS A 215 -11.13 -8.39 6.50
CA LYS A 215 -11.19 -6.94 6.46
C LYS A 215 -10.92 -6.42 7.86
N ILE A 216 -9.77 -5.79 8.05
CA ILE A 216 -9.46 -5.10 9.31
C ILE A 216 -10.13 -3.74 9.25
N ASN A 217 -11.02 -3.45 10.21
CA ASN A 217 -11.62 -2.13 10.36
C ASN A 217 -10.81 -1.31 11.36
N THR A 218 -10.43 -0.09 10.99
CA THR A 218 -9.71 0.84 11.87
C THR A 218 -10.60 1.90 12.50
N ARG A 219 -11.90 1.96 12.14
CA ARG A 219 -12.89 2.76 12.89
C ARG A 219 -13.28 2.00 14.17
N GLY A 220 -13.00 2.62 15.32
CA GLY A 220 -13.50 2.21 16.64
C GLY A 220 -14.91 2.70 16.89
#